data_AF-A0A540K960-F1
#
_entry.id   AF-A0A540K960-F1
#
_cell.length_a   1.000
_cell.length_b   1.000
_cell.length_c   1.000
_cell.angle_alpha   90.00
_cell.angle_beta   90.00
_cell.angle_gamma   90.00
#
_symmetry.space_group_name_H-M   'P 1'
#
loop_
_entity.id
_entity.type
_entity.pdbx_description
1 polymer ?
#
loop_
_entity_poly.entity_id
_entity_poly.type
_entity_poly.pdbx_seq_one_letter_code
_entity_poly.pdbx_strand_id
1 'polypeptide(L)'
;MSKRLVPCDDDDPLEYTSWMLKVLKNDLFLLKNQLPWKVLECLFCHTVGNDKYSLLKLALELFDSSVFDQTPQIKGGETRHLLDATRASLISSHQPQSALKRFWELIPTVTKLLQAGVKFKSKNSNWSNMPDITFEKGVTEIPPIDIESNAKSLFRNLIAYKQCDPNSGFVTLTLTP
;
A
#
# COMPACT_ATOMS: atom_id res chain seq x y z
N MET A 1 10.32 18.77 9.80
CA MET A 1 10.99 19.29 8.59
C MET A 1 12.07 18.29 8.19
N SER A 2 11.83 17.50 7.14
CA SER A 2 12.83 16.54 6.63
C SER A 2 13.93 17.30 5.87
N LYS A 3 15.18 16.92 6.13
CA LYS A 3 16.37 17.48 5.49
C LYS A 3 16.37 17.06 4.01
N ARG A 4 16.53 18.01 3.08
CA ARG A 4 16.57 17.70 1.64
C ARG A 4 17.84 16.93 1.28
N LEU A 5 17.69 15.93 0.41
CA LEU A 5 18.75 15.01 0.00
C LEU A 5 19.51 15.47 -1.25
N VAL A 6 18.84 16.23 -2.11
CA VAL A 6 19.38 16.78 -3.35
C VAL A 6 19.17 18.30 -3.29
N PRO A 7 20.16 19.12 -3.69
CA PRO A 7 19.95 20.55 -3.90
C PRO A 7 18.85 20.74 -4.96
N CYS A 8 17.81 21.52 -4.66
CA CYS A 8 16.89 21.97 -5.69
C CYS A 8 17.51 23.17 -6.41
N ASP A 9 17.24 23.24 -7.71
CA ASP A 9 17.48 24.43 -8.51
C ASP A 9 16.33 25.42 -8.28
N ASP A 10 16.59 26.72 -8.42
CA ASP A 10 15.57 27.77 -8.23
C ASP A 10 14.45 27.70 -9.30
N ASP A 11 14.66 26.91 -10.35
CA ASP A 11 13.68 26.60 -11.40
C ASP A 11 13.07 25.19 -11.26
N ASP A 12 13.31 24.46 -10.16
CA ASP A 12 12.77 23.12 -9.97
C ASP A 12 11.24 23.16 -9.84
N PRO A 13 10.49 22.62 -10.82
CA PRO A 13 9.03 22.67 -10.77
C PRO A 13 8.48 21.94 -9.53
N LEU A 14 9.17 20.93 -9.02
CA LEU A 14 8.77 20.15 -7.85
C LEU A 14 8.88 20.94 -6.54
N GLU A 15 9.69 22.00 -6.49
CA GLU A 15 9.85 22.85 -5.30
C GLU A 15 8.69 23.84 -5.14
N TYR A 16 8.34 24.53 -6.22
CA TYR A 16 7.31 25.58 -6.17
C TYR A 16 5.88 25.03 -6.25
N THR A 17 5.75 23.74 -6.56
CA THR A 17 4.48 23.18 -6.98
C THR A 17 4.10 21.91 -6.23
N SER A 18 3.56 22.10 -5.03
CA SER A 18 3.06 21.01 -4.18
C SER A 18 2.05 20.09 -4.88
N TRP A 19 1.26 20.62 -5.83
CA TRP A 19 0.33 19.80 -6.63
C TRP A 19 1.05 18.92 -7.65
N MET A 20 2.20 19.31 -8.21
CA MET A 20 2.96 18.48 -9.14
C MET A 20 3.56 17.27 -8.45
N LEU A 21 4.10 17.44 -7.24
CA LEU A 21 4.57 16.31 -6.45
C LEU A 21 3.42 15.33 -6.15
N LYS A 22 2.22 15.84 -5.85
CA LYS A 22 1.02 15.01 -5.66
C LYS A 22 0.63 14.25 -6.93
N VAL A 23 0.67 14.90 -8.10
CA VAL A 23 0.40 14.26 -9.39
C VAL A 23 1.44 13.16 -9.67
N LEU A 24 2.72 13.47 -9.51
CA LEU A 24 3.81 12.51 -9.72
C LEU A 24 3.67 11.29 -8.80
N LYS A 25 3.39 11.50 -7.51
CA LYS A 25 3.14 10.42 -6.56
C LYS A 25 1.97 9.53 -7.02
N ASN A 26 0.85 10.15 -7.43
CA ASN A 26 -0.31 9.40 -7.89
C ASN A 26 0.01 8.58 -9.16
N ASP A 27 0.75 9.16 -10.10
CA ASP A 27 1.14 8.52 -11.35
C ASP A 27 2.10 7.36 -11.12
N LEU A 28 3.12 7.54 -10.27
CA LEU A 28 4.05 6.47 -9.88
C LEU A 28 3.34 5.34 -9.11
N PHE A 29 2.17 5.59 -8.54
CA PHE A 29 1.37 4.58 -7.85
C PHE A 29 0.52 3.72 -8.79
N LEU A 30 0.31 4.16 -10.02
CA LEU A 30 -0.52 3.42 -10.97
C LEU A 30 0.15 2.11 -11.35
N LEU A 31 -0.62 1.01 -11.33
CA LEU A 31 -0.14 -0.32 -11.71
C LEU A 31 0.43 -0.34 -13.14
N LYS A 32 -0.17 0.45 -14.04
CA LYS A 32 0.29 0.60 -15.43
C LYS A 32 1.60 1.39 -15.59
N ASN A 33 2.05 2.08 -14.53
CA ASN A 33 3.23 2.94 -14.53
C ASN A 33 4.31 2.41 -13.58
N GLN A 34 4.37 1.09 -13.40
CA GLN A 34 5.38 0.45 -12.58
C GLN A 34 6.64 0.17 -13.40
N LEU A 35 7.77 0.65 -12.89
CA LEU A 35 9.09 0.24 -13.37
C LEU A 35 9.58 -0.96 -12.55
N PRO A 36 10.26 -1.94 -13.17
CA PRO A 36 10.94 -2.98 -12.42
C PRO A 36 11.92 -2.37 -11.41
N TRP A 37 11.99 -2.96 -10.22
CA TRP A 37 12.81 -2.43 -9.12
C TRP A 37 14.29 -2.27 -9.50
N LYS A 38 14.82 -3.20 -10.30
CA LYS A 38 16.20 -3.14 -10.83
C LYS A 38 16.46 -1.87 -11.63
N VAL A 39 15.48 -1.36 -12.39
CA VAL A 39 15.61 -0.10 -13.13
C VAL A 39 15.69 1.07 -12.16
N LEU A 40 14.88 1.06 -11.10
CA LEU A 40 14.91 2.08 -10.06
C LEU A 40 16.24 2.05 -9.28
N GLU A 41 16.78 0.87 -8.98
CA GLU A 41 18.11 0.71 -8.40
C GLU A 41 19.19 1.32 -9.29
N CYS A 42 19.19 1.04 -10.60
CA CYS A 42 20.13 1.64 -11.54
C CYS A 42 20.02 3.18 -11.55
N LEU A 43 18.81 3.72 -11.69
CA LEU A 43 18.59 5.18 -11.68
C LEU A 43 19.04 5.82 -10.36
N PHE A 44 18.78 5.16 -9.23
CA PHE A 44 19.17 5.64 -7.92
C PHE A 44 20.69 5.65 -7.74
N CYS A 45 21.38 4.59 -8.16
CA CYS A 45 22.85 4.53 -8.15
C CYS A 45 23.48 5.64 -9.00
N HIS A 46 22.85 6.02 -10.11
CA HIS A 46 23.35 7.08 -10.99
C HIS A 46 23.03 8.51 -10.54
N THR A 47 22.06 8.73 -9.64
CA THR A 47 21.64 10.07 -9.20
C THR A 47 22.26 10.48 -7.88
N VAL A 48 22.03 9.72 -6.81
CA VAL A 48 22.44 10.10 -5.44
C VAL A 48 23.75 9.41 -5.03
N GLY A 49 24.19 8.38 -5.77
CA GLY A 49 25.56 7.86 -5.77
C GLY A 49 26.20 7.61 -4.41
N ASN A 50 25.44 7.27 -3.37
CA ASN A 50 25.98 7.14 -2.02
C ASN A 50 25.25 6.09 -1.19
N ASP A 51 26.01 5.25 -0.49
CA ASP A 51 25.56 4.17 0.41
C ASP A 51 24.79 4.67 1.65
N LYS A 52 24.56 5.98 1.75
CA LYS A 52 23.92 6.63 2.91
C LYS A 52 22.41 6.45 2.96
N TYR A 53 21.75 6.18 1.84
CA TYR A 53 20.30 6.15 1.75
C TYR A 53 19.80 4.83 1.14
N SER A 54 18.74 4.29 1.73
CA SER A 54 18.04 3.13 1.18
C SER A 54 16.96 3.59 0.21
N LEU A 55 17.03 3.16 -1.06
CA LEU A 55 15.99 3.40 -2.06
C LEU A 55 14.62 2.94 -1.55
N LEU A 56 14.56 1.78 -0.88
CA LEU A 56 13.34 1.26 -0.29
C LEU A 56 12.77 2.20 0.78
N LYS A 57 13.63 2.73 1.66
CA LYS A 57 13.20 3.70 2.68
C LYS A 57 12.67 4.98 2.04
N LEU A 58 13.35 5.52 1.03
CA LEU A 58 12.91 6.73 0.32
C LEU A 58 11.60 6.52 -0.44
N ALA A 59 11.43 5.37 -1.08
CA ALA A 59 10.19 5.00 -1.75
C ALA A 59 9.04 4.92 -0.76
N LEU A 60 9.26 4.26 0.39
CA LEU A 60 8.25 4.14 1.43
C LEU A 60 7.92 5.49 2.09
N GLU A 61 8.88 6.40 2.25
CA GLU A 61 8.63 7.78 2.71
C GLU A 61 7.88 8.61 1.66
N LEU A 62 8.17 8.40 0.37
CA LEU A 62 7.47 9.09 -0.72
C LEU A 62 5.99 8.69 -0.78
N PHE A 63 5.72 7.40 -0.59
CA PHE A 63 4.38 6.81 -0.55
C PHE A 63 3.87 6.61 0.86
N ASP A 64 4.48 7.27 1.86
CA ASP A 64 4.02 7.21 3.24
C ASP A 64 2.60 7.77 3.24
N SER A 65 1.70 6.82 3.30
CA SER A 65 0.30 7.01 3.02
C SER A 65 -0.33 7.07 4.38
N SER A 66 -0.55 8.29 4.86
CA SER A 66 -1.33 8.61 6.06
C SER A 66 -2.63 7.79 6.17
N VAL A 67 -3.15 7.29 5.03
CA VAL A 67 -4.26 6.32 4.91
C VAL A 67 -4.24 5.20 5.95
N PHE A 68 -3.07 4.74 6.38
CA PHE A 68 -2.96 3.67 7.35
C PHE A 68 -2.10 3.97 8.56
N ASP A 69 -1.79 5.23 8.88
CA ASP A 69 -1.00 5.69 10.06
C ASP A 69 0.08 4.68 10.54
N GLN A 70 0.88 4.18 9.58
CA GLN A 70 1.79 3.06 9.79
C GLN A 70 3.21 3.49 9.48
N THR A 71 4.12 3.23 10.42
CA THR A 71 5.54 3.35 10.12
C THR A 71 5.92 2.26 9.11
N PRO A 72 6.51 2.62 7.95
CA PRO A 72 6.83 1.64 6.94
C PRO A 72 7.84 0.62 7.49
N GLN A 73 7.42 -0.65 7.53
CA GLN A 73 8.30 -1.74 7.97
C GLN A 73 9.13 -2.22 6.77
N ILE A 74 10.45 -2.25 6.94
CA ILE A 74 11.39 -2.79 5.96
C ILE A 74 11.56 -4.27 6.25
N LYS A 75 10.95 -5.14 5.43
CA LYS A 75 11.26 -6.57 5.44
C LYS A 75 12.23 -6.91 4.31
N GLY A 76 13.26 -7.70 4.63
CA GLY A 76 14.17 -8.25 3.62
C GLY A 76 13.41 -9.19 2.69
N GLY A 77 13.39 -8.84 1.40
CA GLY A 77 12.72 -9.59 0.34
C GLY A 77 12.94 -8.93 -1.01
N GLU A 78 12.78 -9.70 -2.09
CA GLU A 78 12.92 -9.17 -3.45
C GLU A 78 11.70 -8.30 -3.79
N THR A 79 11.91 -6.99 -3.80
CA THR A 79 10.87 -6.01 -4.19
C THR A 79 10.78 -5.96 -5.71
N ARG A 80 9.57 -6.07 -6.27
CA ARG A 80 9.40 -6.09 -7.74
C ARG A 80 9.29 -4.70 -8.37
N HIS A 81 8.62 -3.78 -7.70
CA HIS A 81 8.37 -2.39 -8.12
C HIS A 81 7.81 -1.57 -6.94
N LEU A 82 7.57 -0.27 -7.12
CA LEU A 82 7.12 0.65 -6.06
C LEU A 82 5.82 0.19 -5.38
N LEU A 83 4.80 -0.18 -6.16
CA LEU A 83 3.52 -0.66 -5.63
C LEU A 83 3.65 -1.96 -4.82
N ASP A 84 4.58 -2.84 -5.20
CA ASP A 84 4.87 -4.07 -4.46
C ASP A 84 5.59 -3.76 -3.14
N ALA A 85 6.51 -2.79 -3.15
CA ALA A 85 7.16 -2.28 -1.95
C ALA A 85 6.15 -1.72 -0.94
N THR A 86 5.24 -0.85 -1.41
CA THR A 86 4.17 -0.28 -0.57
C THR A 86 3.27 -1.39 -0.03
N ARG A 87 2.84 -2.33 -0.87
CA ARG A 87 2.03 -3.49 -0.44
C ARG A 87 2.76 -4.29 0.64
N ALA A 88 4.02 -4.65 0.41
CA ALA A 88 4.82 -5.47 1.32
C ALA A 88 4.99 -4.79 2.68
N SER A 89 5.16 -3.47 2.69
CA SER A 89 5.19 -2.68 3.92
C SER A 89 3.86 -2.75 4.68
N LEU A 90 2.74 -2.60 3.97
CA LEU A 90 1.39 -2.67 4.55
C LEU A 90 1.02 -4.03 5.12
N ILE A 91 1.52 -5.13 4.56
CA ILE A 91 1.21 -6.49 5.03
C ILE A 91 2.35 -7.09 5.84
N SER A 92 3.35 -6.29 6.20
CA SER A 92 4.60 -6.78 6.77
C SER A 92 4.38 -7.60 8.03
N SER A 93 3.45 -7.27 8.92
CA SER A 93 3.18 -8.08 10.13
C SER A 93 2.47 -9.40 9.86
N HIS A 94 1.92 -9.61 8.67
CA HIS A 94 1.15 -10.81 8.35
C HIS A 94 2.06 -11.95 7.98
N GLN A 95 2.00 -13.02 8.76
CA GLN A 95 2.48 -14.31 8.30
C GLN A 95 1.46 -14.89 7.33
N PRO A 96 1.86 -15.32 6.13
CA PRO A 96 0.97 -16.05 5.25
C PRO A 96 0.54 -17.32 6.00
N GLN A 97 -0.72 -17.36 6.43
CA GLN A 97 -1.31 -18.61 6.89
C GLN A 97 -1.20 -19.60 5.73
N SER A 98 -0.73 -20.83 6.03
CA SER A 98 -0.61 -21.92 5.06
C SER A 98 -1.80 -21.89 4.13
N ALA A 99 -1.56 -21.80 2.82
CA ALA A 99 -2.60 -21.72 1.80
C ALA A 99 -3.53 -22.92 1.96
N LEU A 100 -4.57 -22.75 2.76
CA LEU A 100 -5.75 -23.59 2.69
C LEU A 100 -6.17 -23.44 1.23
N LYS A 101 -6.24 -24.57 0.52
CA LYS A 101 -7.00 -24.69 -0.74
C LYS A 101 -8.46 -24.36 -0.43
N ARG A 102 -8.74 -23.12 -0.05
CA ARG A 102 -10.09 -22.60 0.02
C ARG A 102 -10.45 -22.35 -1.42
N PHE A 103 -11.33 -23.21 -1.91
CA PHE A 103 -12.11 -22.93 -3.10
C PHE A 103 -12.64 -21.49 -3.03
N TRP A 104 -12.81 -20.90 -4.21
CA TRP A 104 -13.26 -19.54 -4.50
C TRP A 104 -14.63 -19.20 -3.90
N GLU A 105 -14.76 -19.25 -2.57
CA GLU A 105 -15.94 -18.82 -1.87
C GLU A 105 -15.97 -17.29 -1.90
N LEU A 106 -16.97 -16.76 -2.60
CA LEU A 106 -17.24 -15.33 -2.63
C LEU A 106 -17.39 -14.84 -1.19
N ILE A 107 -16.60 -13.83 -0.82
CA ILE A 107 -16.77 -13.14 0.46
C ILE A 107 -18.19 -12.56 0.49
N PRO A 108 -19.02 -12.90 1.50
CA PRO A 108 -20.36 -12.35 1.60
C PRO A 108 -20.32 -10.82 1.67
N THR A 109 -21.33 -10.16 1.10
CA THR A 109 -21.43 -8.71 1.17
C THR A 109 -21.60 -8.25 2.62
N VAL A 110 -21.20 -7.01 2.92
CA VAL A 110 -21.40 -6.40 4.25
C VAL A 110 -22.86 -6.49 4.68
N THR A 111 -23.81 -6.29 3.77
CA THR A 111 -25.25 -6.46 4.03
C THR A 111 -25.61 -7.86 4.49
N LYS A 112 -25.11 -8.91 3.83
CA LYS A 112 -25.35 -10.32 4.22
C LYS A 112 -24.74 -10.64 5.58
N LEU A 113 -23.54 -10.09 5.87
CA LEU A 113 -22.89 -10.26 7.16
C LEU A 113 -23.69 -9.59 8.29
N LEU A 114 -24.17 -8.36 8.07
CA LEU A 114 -25.03 -7.66 9.02
C LEU A 114 -26.34 -8.42 9.27
N GLN A 115 -26.98 -8.95 8.22
CA GLN A 115 -28.19 -9.78 8.33
C GLN A 115 -27.95 -11.08 9.11
N ALA A 116 -26.75 -11.65 8.99
CA ALA A 116 -26.33 -12.81 9.76
C ALA A 116 -25.95 -12.48 11.22
N GLY A 117 -26.09 -11.22 11.66
CA GLY A 117 -25.81 -10.78 13.02
C GLY A 117 -24.36 -10.37 13.30
N VAL A 118 -23.52 -10.29 12.26
CA VAL A 118 -22.15 -9.77 12.39
C VAL A 118 -22.20 -8.28 12.69
N LYS A 119 -21.41 -7.83 13.67
CA LYS A 119 -21.26 -6.41 14.03
C LYS A 119 -19.90 -5.93 13.59
N PHE A 120 -19.81 -4.71 13.08
CA PHE A 120 -18.54 -4.08 12.71
C PHE A 120 -18.19 -2.97 13.70
N LYS A 121 -16.91 -2.90 14.08
CA LYS A 121 -16.38 -1.83 14.94
C LYS A 121 -15.02 -1.36 14.43
N SER A 122 -14.73 -0.08 14.65
CA SER A 122 -13.35 0.41 14.52
C SER A 122 -12.53 -0.13 15.69
N LYS A 123 -11.31 -0.58 15.39
CA LYS A 123 -10.33 -0.97 16.41
C LYS A 123 -9.82 0.26 17.15
N ASN A 124 -9.40 0.08 18.41
CA ASN A 124 -8.74 1.14 19.18
C ASN A 124 -7.33 1.41 18.64
N SER A 125 -6.71 2.53 19.03
CA SER A 125 -5.39 3.00 18.55
C SER A 125 -4.19 2.09 18.85
N ASN A 126 -4.38 0.90 19.42
CA ASN A 126 -3.32 -0.06 19.72
C ASN A 126 -3.09 -1.08 18.58
N TRP A 127 -3.65 -0.84 17.40
CA TRP A 127 -3.37 -1.65 16.22
C TRP A 127 -1.98 -1.25 15.69
N SER A 128 -1.12 -2.23 15.41
CA SER A 128 0.29 -1.96 15.06
C SER A 128 0.57 -1.97 13.56
N ASN A 129 -0.26 -2.64 12.76
CA ASN A 129 -0.04 -2.88 11.33
C ASN A 129 -1.35 -3.29 10.62
N MET A 130 -1.48 -3.07 9.31
CA MET A 130 -2.61 -3.55 8.50
C MET A 130 -2.30 -4.96 7.94
N PRO A 131 -3.31 -5.73 7.51
CA PRO A 131 -4.67 -5.80 8.04
C PRO A 131 -4.79 -6.49 9.41
N ASP A 132 -4.70 -5.74 10.51
CA ASP A 132 -5.02 -6.23 11.86
C ASP A 132 -6.55 -6.33 12.10
N ILE A 133 -7.21 -7.12 11.26
CA ILE A 133 -8.65 -7.40 11.29
C ILE A 133 -8.91 -8.62 12.16
N THR A 134 -9.78 -8.49 13.15
CA THR A 134 -10.17 -9.60 14.04
C THR A 134 -11.65 -9.93 13.88
N PHE A 135 -12.01 -11.19 14.11
CA PHE A 135 -13.40 -11.63 14.19
C PHE A 135 -13.58 -12.50 15.42
N GLU A 136 -14.26 -11.97 16.43
CA GLU A 136 -14.48 -12.66 17.71
C GLU A 136 -15.92 -12.47 18.16
N LYS A 137 -16.58 -13.58 18.52
CA LYS A 137 -17.94 -13.57 19.10
C LYS A 137 -18.97 -12.77 18.27
N GLY A 138 -18.87 -12.85 16.94
CA GLY A 138 -19.77 -12.15 16.01
C GLY A 138 -19.44 -10.67 15.80
N VAL A 139 -18.30 -10.18 16.31
CA VAL A 139 -17.83 -8.81 16.10
C VAL A 139 -16.58 -8.84 15.23
N THR A 140 -16.63 -8.13 14.10
CA THR A 140 -15.47 -7.83 13.25
C THR A 140 -14.91 -6.46 13.65
N GLU A 141 -13.67 -6.43 14.15
CA GLU A 141 -12.96 -5.18 14.39
C GLU A 141 -11.99 -4.89 13.25
N ILE A 142 -12.04 -3.68 12.71
CA ILE A 142 -11.23 -3.24 11.58
C ILE A 142 -10.41 -2.03 12.04
N PRO A 143 -9.09 -1.97 11.77
CA PRO A 143 -8.31 -0.76 12.00
C PRO A 143 -8.92 0.45 11.26
N PRO A 144 -8.91 1.65 11.86
CA PRO A 144 -9.32 2.86 11.15
C PRO A 144 -8.50 3.06 9.87
N ILE A 145 -9.16 3.55 8.83
CA ILE A 145 -8.54 3.86 7.54
C ILE A 145 -8.89 5.30 7.22
N ASP A 146 -7.86 6.13 7.04
CA ASP A 146 -8.05 7.53 6.67
C ASP A 146 -8.26 7.64 5.16
N ILE A 147 -9.49 7.99 4.77
CA ILE A 147 -9.86 8.13 3.36
C ILE A 147 -9.42 9.52 2.87
N GLU A 148 -8.13 9.65 2.61
CA GLU A 148 -7.59 10.80 1.89
C GLU A 148 -7.82 10.70 0.38
N SER A 149 -7.56 11.80 -0.34
CA SER A 149 -7.80 11.91 -1.78
C SER A 149 -7.15 10.81 -2.64
N ASN A 150 -6.03 10.23 -2.21
CA ASN A 150 -5.31 9.16 -2.91
C ASN A 150 -5.74 7.74 -2.48
N ALA A 151 -6.44 7.58 -1.35
CA ALA A 151 -6.80 6.27 -0.78
C ALA A 151 -7.56 5.40 -1.78
N LYS A 152 -8.53 5.98 -2.50
CA LYS A 152 -9.30 5.26 -3.53
C LYS A 152 -8.41 4.71 -4.65
N SER A 153 -7.44 5.50 -5.10
CA SER A 153 -6.50 5.09 -6.15
C SER A 153 -5.57 3.98 -5.64
N LEU A 154 -5.04 4.15 -4.43
CA LEU A 154 -4.21 3.18 -3.72
C LEU A 154 -4.91 1.81 -3.65
N PHE A 155 -6.13 1.74 -3.11
CA PHE A 155 -6.87 0.48 -3.01
C PHE A 155 -7.14 -0.15 -4.37
N ARG A 156 -7.55 0.63 -5.38
CA ARG A 156 -7.81 0.09 -6.73
C ARG A 156 -6.56 -0.51 -7.35
N ASN A 157 -5.41 0.14 -7.23
CA ASN A 157 -4.15 -0.37 -7.76
C ASN A 157 -3.66 -1.61 -7.00
N LEU A 158 -3.80 -1.64 -5.66
CA LEU A 158 -3.48 -2.84 -4.86
C LEU A 158 -4.39 -4.02 -5.19
N ILE A 159 -5.69 -3.78 -5.38
CA ILE A 159 -6.67 -4.79 -5.81
C ILE A 159 -6.30 -5.33 -7.19
N ALA A 160 -6.07 -4.44 -8.17
CA ALA A 160 -5.70 -4.84 -9.52
C ALA A 160 -4.39 -5.64 -9.52
N TYR A 161 -3.39 -5.19 -8.77
CA TYR A 161 -2.12 -5.91 -8.62
C TYR A 161 -2.34 -7.33 -8.08
N LYS A 162 -3.15 -7.47 -7.03
CA LYS A 162 -3.52 -8.79 -6.48
C LYS A 162 -4.35 -9.62 -7.44
N GLN A 163 -5.14 -9.04 -8.33
CA GLN A 163 -5.91 -9.80 -9.32
C GLN A 163 -5.06 -10.24 -10.52
N CYS A 164 -3.95 -9.55 -10.79
CA CYS A 164 -3.03 -9.86 -11.88
C CYS A 164 -1.94 -10.87 -11.51
N ASP A 165 -1.74 -11.19 -10.22
CA ASP A 165 -0.77 -12.22 -9.82
C ASP A 165 -1.31 -13.62 -10.20
N PRO A 166 -0.61 -14.39 -11.06
CA PRO A 166 -1.07 -15.70 -11.51
C PRO A 166 -1.30 -16.71 -10.38
N ASN A 167 -0.65 -16.51 -9.23
CA ASN A 167 -0.78 -17.38 -8.06
C ASN A 167 -1.99 -17.02 -7.20
N SER A 168 -2.51 -15.81 -7.34
CA SER A 168 -3.78 -15.39 -6.79
C SER A 168 -4.82 -15.53 -7.89
N GLY A 169 -5.52 -16.66 -7.94
CA GLY A 169 -6.62 -16.75 -8.90
C GLY A 169 -7.66 -15.63 -8.73
N PHE A 170 -8.54 -15.56 -9.71
CA PHE A 170 -9.41 -14.42 -9.96
C PHE A 170 -10.32 -14.05 -8.78
N VAL A 171 -10.13 -12.86 -8.20
CA VAL A 171 -11.08 -12.26 -7.26
C VAL A 171 -11.95 -11.28 -8.03
N THR A 172 -13.22 -11.57 -8.29
CA THR A 172 -14.16 -10.56 -8.80
C THR A 172 -14.72 -9.77 -7.61
N LEU A 173 -14.14 -8.60 -7.32
CA LEU A 173 -14.79 -7.66 -6.40
C LEU A 173 -15.91 -6.96 -7.16
N THR A 174 -17.16 -7.39 -6.95
CA THR A 174 -18.32 -6.65 -7.42
C THR A 174 -18.46 -5.39 -6.56
N LEU A 175 -17.90 -4.28 -7.02
CA LEU A 175 -18.27 -2.95 -6.54
C LEU A 175 -19.63 -2.65 -7.16
N THR A 176 -20.71 -3.00 -6.45
CA THR A 176 -22.04 -2.50 -6.82
C THR A 176 -22.07 -0.98 -6.58
N PRO A 177 -22.67 -0.18 -7.49
CA PRO A 177 -22.76 1.27 -7.36
C PRO A 177 -23.48 1.73 -6.08
#